data_AF-A0A7Y2LB54-F1
#
_entry.id   AF-A0A7Y2LB54-F1
#
_cell.length_a   1.000
_cell.length_b   1.000
_cell.length_c   1.000
_cell.angle_alpha   90.00
_cell.angle_beta   90.00
_cell.angle_gamma   90.00
#
_symmetry.space_group_name_H-M   'P 1'
#
loop_
_entity.id
_entity.type
_entity.pdbx_description
1 polymer ?
#
loop_
_entity_poly.entity_id
_entity_poly.type
_entity_poly.pdbx_seq_one_letter_code
_entity_poly.pdbx_strand_id
1 'polypeptide(L)'
;MILFHGTSSIRGKNILRERKIRVDAPKVYNSKHPMSTTPNLIYLTPDFALALYYGNKTSVLYDDDPYLMIFRIEISKNLLLPDKDECDYTIKVFNPIEFNHKNPTLEESLEKCKSCAVDKNICFDDFVSYYAELPSTHYKNIGEILYKKLQLILRNSNYKTRNKQADIFINEFVSQIKWEKL
;
A
#
# COMPACT_ATOMS: atom_id res chain seq x y z
N MET A 1 -1.80 10.29 12.09
CA MET A 1 -1.76 10.57 10.63
C MET A 1 -2.50 9.48 9.90
N ILE A 2 -3.07 9.81 8.74
CA ILE A 2 -3.82 8.84 7.91
C ILE A 2 -2.84 8.14 6.97
N LEU A 3 -2.88 6.81 6.97
CA LEU A 3 -2.11 5.93 6.11
C LEU A 3 -3.03 4.86 5.50
N PHE A 4 -2.53 4.19 4.48
CA PHE A 4 -3.24 3.15 3.75
C PHE A 4 -2.42 1.86 3.72
N HIS A 5 -3.12 0.73 3.84
CA HIS A 5 -2.57 -0.60 3.62
C HIS A 5 -3.39 -1.31 2.53
N GLY A 6 -2.77 -1.64 1.40
CA GLY A 6 -3.41 -2.36 0.31
C GLY A 6 -3.01 -3.82 0.25
N THR A 7 -3.99 -4.71 0.05
CA THR A 7 -3.78 -6.16 -0.07
C THR A 7 -4.88 -6.79 -0.93
N SER A 8 -4.80 -8.10 -1.21
CA SER A 8 -5.88 -8.82 -1.91
C SER A 8 -7.12 -8.98 -1.03
N SER A 9 -8.30 -9.19 -1.63
CA SER A 9 -9.53 -9.40 -0.85
C SER A 9 -9.48 -10.68 -0.01
N ILE A 10 -8.83 -11.75 -0.48
CA ILE A 10 -8.66 -13.02 0.24
C ILE A 10 -7.88 -12.78 1.53
N ARG A 11 -6.77 -12.02 1.46
CA ARG A 11 -5.99 -11.63 2.65
C ARG A 11 -6.75 -10.63 3.51
N GLY A 12 -7.38 -9.64 2.89
CA GLY A 12 -8.20 -8.63 3.55
C GLY A 12 -9.34 -9.23 4.38
N LYS A 13 -10.02 -10.27 3.88
CA LYS A 13 -11.07 -10.99 4.61
C LYS A 13 -10.53 -11.68 5.86
N ASN A 14 -9.30 -12.20 5.84
CA ASN A 14 -8.66 -12.72 7.05
C ASN A 14 -8.35 -11.59 8.05
N ILE A 15 -7.87 -10.43 7.58
CA ILE A 15 -7.64 -9.24 8.40
C ILE A 15 -8.96 -8.77 9.05
N LEU A 16 -10.05 -8.71 8.29
CA LEU A 16 -11.39 -8.37 8.79
C LEU A 16 -11.85 -9.35 9.87
N ARG A 17 -11.73 -10.65 9.62
CA ARG A 17 -12.11 -11.71 10.58
C ARG A 17 -11.29 -11.63 11.87
N GLU A 18 -10.00 -11.36 11.75
CA GLU A 18 -9.08 -11.27 12.90
C GLU A 18 -9.12 -9.89 13.60
N ARG A 19 -9.80 -8.91 13.00
CA ARG A 19 -9.86 -7.50 13.43
C ARG A 19 -8.49 -6.86 13.66
N LYS A 20 -7.47 -7.32 12.91
CA LYS A 20 -6.11 -6.78 12.99
C LYS A 20 -5.29 -7.10 11.76
N ILE A 21 -4.35 -6.22 11.43
CA ILE A 21 -3.28 -6.51 10.48
C ILE A 21 -2.11 -7.08 11.28
N ARG A 22 -1.70 -8.30 10.94
CA ARG A 22 -0.69 -9.07 11.67
C ARG A 22 0.71 -8.85 11.12
N VAL A 23 1.65 -8.62 12.03
CA VAL A 23 3.05 -8.41 11.69
C VAL A 23 3.71 -9.70 11.18
N ASP A 24 3.26 -10.83 11.72
CA ASP A 24 3.69 -12.20 11.44
C ASP A 24 2.86 -12.89 10.33
N ALA A 25 2.02 -12.15 9.61
CA ALA A 25 1.28 -12.68 8.48
C ALA A 25 2.22 -13.20 7.37
N PRO A 26 1.88 -14.30 6.66
CA PRO A 26 2.66 -14.79 5.54
C PRO A 26 2.90 -13.71 4.48
N LYS A 27 4.17 -13.40 4.21
CA LYS A 27 4.57 -12.34 3.28
C LYS A 27 4.45 -12.79 1.82
N VAL A 28 3.95 -11.90 0.97
CA VAL A 28 4.06 -12.02 -0.49
C VAL A 28 5.53 -12.02 -0.90
N TYR A 29 6.27 -11.05 -0.37
CA TYR A 29 7.69 -10.84 -0.58
C TYR A 29 8.52 -11.56 0.49
N ASN A 30 8.37 -12.87 0.62
CA ASN A 30 9.13 -13.66 1.61
C ASN A 30 10.62 -13.79 1.25
N SER A 31 11.40 -14.50 2.08
CA SER A 31 12.85 -14.68 1.91
C SER A 31 13.29 -15.38 0.62
N LYS A 32 12.36 -16.02 -0.12
CA LYS A 32 12.63 -16.64 -1.42
C LYS A 32 12.34 -15.69 -2.59
N HIS A 33 11.71 -14.54 -2.33
CA HIS A 33 11.40 -13.55 -3.36
C HIS A 33 12.65 -12.71 -3.69
N PRO A 34 12.94 -12.39 -4.96
CA PRO A 34 14.11 -11.55 -5.35
C PRO A 34 14.12 -10.15 -4.74
N MET A 35 12.94 -9.68 -4.34
CA MET A 35 12.72 -8.45 -3.58
C MET A 35 12.09 -8.79 -2.23
N SER A 36 12.76 -9.62 -1.42
CA SER A 36 12.26 -10.02 -0.11
C SER A 36 12.11 -8.80 0.81
N THR A 37 11.04 -8.73 1.58
CA THR A 37 10.84 -7.66 2.55
C THR A 37 11.27 -8.10 3.94
N THR A 38 11.65 -7.13 4.77
CA THR A 38 12.09 -7.33 6.15
C THR A 38 10.98 -8.06 6.95
N PRO A 39 11.31 -9.15 7.67
CA PRO A 39 10.34 -9.87 8.50
C PRO A 39 9.74 -8.98 9.58
N ASN A 40 8.53 -9.32 10.04
CA ASN A 40 7.87 -8.64 11.14
C ASN A 40 7.72 -7.11 10.94
N LEU A 41 7.42 -6.69 9.70
CA LEU A 41 6.96 -5.33 9.41
C LEU A 41 5.61 -5.32 8.67
N ILE A 42 4.79 -4.32 8.95
CA ILE A 42 3.58 -3.97 8.20
C ILE A 42 3.85 -2.67 7.47
N TYR A 43 3.73 -2.70 6.13
CA TYR A 43 4.01 -1.56 5.27
C TYR A 43 2.76 -0.71 5.05
N LEU A 44 2.93 0.60 5.22
CA LEU A 44 1.89 1.61 5.18
C LEU A 44 2.35 2.79 4.32
N THR A 45 1.41 3.45 3.65
CA THR A 45 1.72 4.61 2.81
C THR A 45 0.68 5.73 2.99
N PRO A 46 1.08 7.01 3.01
CA PRO A 46 0.14 8.12 2.90
C PRO A 46 -0.42 8.29 1.46
N ASP A 47 0.16 7.61 0.47
CA ASP A 47 -0.24 7.70 -0.93
C ASP A 47 -1.21 6.58 -1.31
N PHE A 48 -2.46 6.96 -1.57
CA PHE A 48 -3.50 6.00 -1.95
C PHE A 48 -3.15 5.23 -3.23
N ALA A 49 -2.52 5.87 -4.23
CA ALA A 49 -2.18 5.20 -5.48
C ALA A 49 -1.10 4.13 -5.28
N LEU A 50 -0.17 4.36 -4.34
CA LEU A 50 0.83 3.37 -3.97
C LEU A 50 0.20 2.18 -3.23
N ALA A 51 -0.73 2.43 -2.30
CA ALA A 51 -1.49 1.37 -1.64
C ALA A 51 -2.31 0.55 -2.65
N LEU A 52 -2.98 1.22 -3.59
CA LEU A 52 -3.72 0.57 -4.67
C LEU A 52 -2.81 -0.28 -5.55
N TYR A 53 -1.63 0.23 -5.89
CA TYR A 53 -0.64 -0.51 -6.68
C TYR A 53 -0.22 -1.80 -6.01
N TYR A 54 0.18 -1.77 -4.74
CA TYR A 54 0.60 -2.96 -4.02
C TYR A 54 -0.55 -3.94 -3.75
N GLY A 55 -1.75 -3.42 -3.44
CA GLY A 55 -2.96 -4.24 -3.31
C GLY A 55 -3.32 -4.94 -4.62
N ASN A 56 -3.29 -4.22 -5.74
CA ASN A 56 -3.58 -4.77 -7.06
C ASN A 56 -2.52 -5.79 -7.48
N LYS A 57 -1.23 -5.49 -7.28
CA LYS A 57 -0.13 -6.39 -7.59
C LYS A 57 -0.24 -7.70 -6.79
N THR A 58 -0.56 -7.61 -5.50
CA THR A 58 -0.82 -8.77 -4.62
C THR A 58 -1.95 -9.63 -5.20
N SER A 59 -3.07 -8.99 -5.52
CA SER A 59 -4.26 -9.65 -6.05
C SER A 59 -3.99 -10.34 -7.39
N VAL A 60 -3.37 -9.64 -8.34
CA VAL A 60 -3.20 -10.12 -9.73
C VAL A 60 -2.08 -11.14 -9.86
N LEU A 61 -0.94 -10.94 -9.18
CA LEU A 61 0.27 -11.73 -9.44
C LEU A 61 0.49 -12.88 -8.45
N TYR A 62 -0.14 -12.84 -7.27
CA TYR A 62 0.19 -13.77 -6.20
C TYR A 62 -1.01 -14.54 -5.67
N ASP A 63 -2.20 -13.94 -5.64
CA ASP A 63 -3.39 -14.57 -5.06
C ASP A 63 -4.49 -14.90 -6.10
N ASP A 64 -4.32 -14.50 -7.36
CA ASP A 64 -5.32 -14.64 -8.45
C ASP A 64 -6.72 -14.12 -8.05
N ASP A 65 -6.74 -12.97 -7.37
CA ASP A 65 -7.93 -12.42 -6.73
C ASP A 65 -8.58 -11.32 -7.59
N PRO A 66 -9.88 -11.43 -7.94
CA PRO A 66 -10.60 -10.38 -8.66
C PRO A 66 -10.80 -9.09 -7.84
N TYR A 67 -10.59 -9.10 -6.53
CA TYR A 67 -10.76 -7.93 -5.69
C TYR A 67 -9.52 -7.66 -4.84
N LEU A 68 -9.38 -6.41 -4.44
CA LEU A 68 -8.38 -5.93 -3.49
C LEU A 68 -9.08 -5.16 -2.37
N MET A 69 -8.43 -5.08 -1.22
CA MET A 69 -8.89 -4.25 -0.10
C MET A 69 -7.84 -3.20 0.25
N ILE A 70 -8.32 -1.98 0.53
CA ILE A 70 -7.52 -0.90 1.10
C ILE A 70 -8.06 -0.58 2.50
N PHE A 71 -7.21 -0.70 3.52
CA PHE A 71 -7.52 -0.29 4.88
C PHE A 71 -7.02 1.14 5.12
N ARG A 72 -7.86 2.01 5.68
CA ARG A 72 -7.51 3.36 6.10
C ARG A 72 -7.20 3.36 7.59
N ILE A 73 -5.96 3.74 7.91
CA ILE A 73 -5.36 3.57 9.23
C ILE A 73 -5.00 4.94 9.77
N GLU A 74 -5.43 5.22 11.00
CA GLU A 74 -5.03 6.41 11.74
C GLU A 74 -4.06 6.01 12.85
N ILE A 75 -2.79 6.40 12.69
CA ILE A 75 -1.72 5.99 13.61
C ILE A 75 -0.78 7.15 13.91
N SER A 76 -0.26 7.20 15.13
CA SER A 76 0.69 8.24 15.54
C SER A 76 2.06 8.06 14.87
N LYS A 77 2.69 9.17 14.48
CA LYS A 77 3.99 9.17 13.77
C LYS A 77 5.11 8.52 14.59
N ASN A 78 5.07 8.61 15.92
CA ASN A 78 6.07 7.99 16.81
C ASN A 78 6.04 6.45 16.83
N LEU A 79 5.01 5.82 16.25
CA LEU A 79 4.91 4.37 16.10
C LEU A 79 5.44 3.89 14.74
N LEU A 80 5.86 4.81 13.87
CA LEU A 80 6.28 4.50 12.53
C LEU A 80 7.80 4.33 12.45
N LEU A 81 8.20 3.36 11.66
CA LEU A 81 9.57 3.08 11.26
C LEU A 81 9.76 3.49 9.79
N PRO A 82 10.99 3.83 9.38
CA PRO A 82 11.30 3.98 7.97
C PRO A 82 11.04 2.68 7.21
N ASP A 83 10.46 2.78 6.01
CA ASP A 83 10.39 1.67 5.08
C ASP A 83 11.73 1.57 4.34
N LYS A 84 12.64 0.80 4.94
CA LYS A 84 13.96 0.56 4.35
C LYS A 84 13.86 -0.25 3.06
N ASP A 85 12.97 -1.22 2.99
CA ASP A 85 12.86 -2.09 1.81
C ASP A 85 12.45 -1.28 0.58
N GLU A 86 11.42 -0.43 0.69
CA GLU A 86 11.00 0.45 -0.40
C GLU A 86 12.11 1.45 -0.77
N CYS A 87 12.81 2.03 0.21
CA CYS A 87 13.98 2.88 -0.06
C CYS A 87 15.07 2.13 -0.85
N ASP A 88 15.40 0.90 -0.44
CA ASP A 88 16.43 0.08 -1.08
C ASP A 88 15.99 -0.35 -2.49
N TYR A 89 14.71 -0.61 -2.73
CA TYR A 89 14.21 -1.02 -4.06
C TYR A 89 13.96 0.17 -5.00
N THR A 90 13.57 1.33 -4.48
CA THR A 90 13.28 2.49 -5.32
C THR A 90 14.50 3.39 -5.50
N ILE A 91 15.19 3.78 -4.42
CA ILE A 91 16.28 4.76 -4.50
C ILE A 91 17.51 4.14 -5.14
N LYS A 92 17.87 2.89 -4.79
CA LYS A 92 19.01 2.19 -5.42
C LYS A 92 18.84 2.03 -6.93
N VAL A 93 17.61 1.81 -7.40
CA VAL A 93 17.35 1.60 -8.83
C VAL A 93 17.36 2.92 -9.60
N PHE A 94 16.77 3.99 -9.05
CA PHE A 94 16.64 5.27 -9.77
C PHE A 94 17.82 6.23 -9.55
N ASN A 95 18.56 6.08 -8.46
CA ASN A 95 19.71 6.93 -8.16
C ASN A 95 20.79 6.15 -7.40
N PRO A 96 21.42 5.14 -8.05
CA PRO A 96 22.42 4.29 -7.42
C PRO A 96 23.66 5.06 -6.94
N ILE A 97 23.95 6.22 -7.54
CA ILE A 97 25.12 7.05 -7.23
C ILE A 97 24.92 7.79 -5.89
N GLU A 98 23.71 8.25 -5.60
CA GLU A 98 23.39 8.93 -4.33
C GLU A 98 22.84 7.99 -3.25
N PHE A 99 22.72 6.69 -3.55
CA PHE A 99 22.29 5.69 -2.58
C PHE A 99 23.37 5.50 -1.51
N ASN A 100 23.29 6.35 -0.49
CA ASN A 100 24.08 6.24 0.72
C ASN A 100 23.55 5.02 1.49
N HIS A 101 24.34 3.95 1.62
CA HIS A 101 23.98 2.69 2.31
C HIS A 101 23.60 2.83 3.81
N LYS A 102 23.38 4.06 4.29
CA LYS A 102 22.85 4.36 5.61
C LYS A 102 21.36 4.02 5.66
N ASN A 103 20.90 3.58 6.82
CA ASN A 103 19.48 3.36 7.04
C ASN A 103 18.73 4.69 6.89
N PRO A 104 17.66 4.75 6.07
CA PRO A 104 16.88 5.97 5.89
C PRO A 104 16.17 6.35 7.20
N THR A 105 16.02 7.64 7.44
CA THR A 105 15.13 8.15 8.49
C THR A 105 13.66 8.00 8.08
N LEU A 106 12.73 8.08 9.04
CA LEU A 106 11.29 8.03 8.78
C LEU A 106 10.88 9.18 7.83
N GLU A 107 11.40 10.38 8.07
CA GLU A 107 11.18 11.57 7.25
C GLU A 107 11.60 11.33 5.81
N GLU A 108 12.80 10.79 5.60
CA GLU A 108 13.30 10.47 4.26
C GLU A 108 12.46 9.41 3.57
N SER A 109 12.02 8.37 4.28
CA SER A 109 11.17 7.33 3.71
C SER A 109 9.80 7.88 3.26
N LEU A 110 9.18 8.73 4.08
CA LEU A 110 7.91 9.39 3.74
C LEU A 110 8.06 10.44 2.62
N GLU A 111 9.21 11.09 2.50
CA GLU A 111 9.47 12.09 1.47
C GLU A 111 9.86 11.43 0.13
N LYS A 112 10.81 10.49 0.16
CA LYS A 112 11.49 9.88 -1.00
C LYS A 112 10.86 8.59 -1.49
N CYS A 113 9.98 7.96 -0.72
CA CYS A 113 9.31 6.72 -1.10
C CYS A 113 7.79 6.76 -0.88
N LYS A 114 7.29 7.76 -0.12
CA LYS A 114 5.90 7.77 0.36
C LYS A 114 5.54 6.46 1.04
N SER A 115 6.45 5.91 1.84
CA SER A 115 6.21 4.65 2.56
C SER A 115 6.78 4.71 3.97
N CYS A 116 6.27 3.85 4.84
CA CYS A 116 6.74 3.63 6.20
C CYS A 116 6.31 2.23 6.65
N ALA A 117 6.78 1.81 7.82
CA ALA A 117 6.47 0.52 8.40
C ALA A 117 6.07 0.62 9.87
N VAL A 118 5.47 -0.45 10.38
CA VAL A 118 5.17 -0.67 11.80
C VAL A 118 5.61 -2.09 12.16
N ASP A 119 6.24 -2.26 13.32
CA ASP A 119 6.81 -3.54 13.81
C ASP A 119 5.90 -4.28 14.80
N LYS A 120 4.65 -3.82 14.93
CA LYS A 120 3.61 -4.42 15.77
C LYS A 120 2.31 -4.59 15.00
N ASN A 121 1.44 -5.45 15.53
CA ASN A 121 0.11 -5.63 14.99
C ASN A 121 -0.67 -4.31 15.00
N ILE A 122 -1.50 -4.09 13.98
CA ILE A 122 -2.43 -2.97 13.90
C ILE A 122 -3.83 -3.50 14.22
N CYS A 123 -4.26 -3.34 15.47
CA CYS A 123 -5.61 -3.69 15.91
C CYS A 123 -6.63 -2.66 15.41
N PHE A 124 -7.79 -3.12 14.98
CA PHE A 124 -8.81 -2.23 14.40
C PHE A 124 -9.34 -1.22 15.40
N ASP A 125 -9.64 -1.68 16.62
CA ASP A 125 -10.22 -0.85 17.69
C ASP A 125 -9.33 0.36 18.05
N ASP A 126 -8.03 0.27 17.79
CA ASP A 126 -7.05 1.31 18.08
C ASP A 126 -6.72 2.19 16.86
N PHE A 127 -6.76 1.63 15.64
CA PHE A 127 -6.10 2.24 14.48
C PHE A 127 -6.90 2.23 13.17
N VAL A 128 -7.90 1.37 12.98
CA VAL A 128 -8.53 1.15 11.66
C VAL A 128 -10.03 1.38 11.72
N SER A 129 -10.48 2.48 11.12
CA SER A 129 -11.89 2.88 11.17
C SER A 129 -12.65 2.55 9.89
N TYR A 130 -11.94 2.42 8.76
CA TYR A 130 -12.56 2.22 7.45
C TYR A 130 -11.74 1.29 6.57
N TYR A 131 -12.43 0.59 5.68
CA TYR A 131 -11.81 -0.10 4.55
C TYR A 131 -12.64 0.12 3.28
N ALA A 132 -12.04 -0.18 2.13
CA ALA A 132 -12.73 -0.22 0.85
C ALA A 132 -12.35 -1.50 0.11
N GLU A 133 -13.33 -2.17 -0.50
CA GLU A 133 -13.09 -3.24 -1.46
C GLU A 133 -13.22 -2.65 -2.88
N LEU A 134 -12.20 -2.87 -3.69
CA LEU A 134 -12.12 -2.39 -5.07
C LEU A 134 -11.83 -3.59 -5.97
N PRO A 135 -12.28 -3.58 -7.23
CA PRO A 135 -11.88 -4.66 -8.11
C PRO A 135 -10.41 -4.52 -8.50
N SER A 136 -9.71 -5.65 -8.58
CA SER A 136 -8.36 -5.72 -9.13
C SER A 136 -8.42 -5.68 -10.65
N THR A 137 -7.33 -5.33 -11.32
CA THR A 137 -7.25 -5.35 -12.79
C THR A 137 -7.35 -6.76 -13.38
N HIS A 138 -7.36 -7.81 -12.56
CA HIS A 138 -7.65 -9.18 -13.00
C HIS A 138 -9.15 -9.41 -13.21
N TYR A 139 -10.02 -8.60 -12.59
CA TYR A 139 -11.47 -8.79 -12.68
C TYR A 139 -11.99 -8.44 -14.09
N LYS A 140 -12.50 -9.46 -14.78
CA LYS A 140 -12.92 -9.37 -16.19
C LYS A 140 -14.17 -8.49 -16.40
N ASN A 141 -14.95 -8.23 -15.34
CA ASN A 141 -16.26 -7.57 -15.41
C ASN A 141 -16.31 -6.23 -14.65
N ILE A 142 -15.19 -5.51 -14.55
CA ILE A 142 -15.10 -4.20 -13.84
C ILE A 142 -15.98 -3.10 -14.47
N GLY A 143 -16.35 -3.26 -15.74
CA GLY A 143 -16.88 -2.18 -16.55
C GLY A 143 -15.77 -1.24 -17.03
N GLU A 144 -15.88 -0.78 -18.28
CA GLU A 144 -14.78 -0.09 -18.97
C GLU A 144 -14.34 1.21 -18.27
N ILE A 145 -15.31 1.98 -17.75
CA ILE A 145 -15.04 3.28 -17.11
C ILE A 145 -14.20 3.09 -15.85
N LEU A 146 -14.63 2.20 -14.94
CA LEU A 146 -13.91 1.96 -13.69
C LEU A 146 -12.54 1.34 -13.96
N TYR A 147 -12.44 0.43 -14.93
CA TYR A 147 -11.15 -0.15 -15.33
C TYR A 147 -10.16 0.93 -15.80
N LYS A 148 -10.61 1.85 -16.67
CA LYS A 148 -9.77 2.98 -17.13
C LYS A 148 -9.34 3.88 -15.98
N LYS A 149 -10.24 4.16 -15.02
CA LYS A 149 -9.90 4.95 -13.82
C LYS A 149 -8.83 4.26 -12.98
N LEU A 150 -9.00 2.98 -12.68
CA LEU A 150 -8.01 2.20 -11.91
C LEU A 150 -6.66 2.13 -12.63
N GLN A 151 -6.66 1.88 -13.94
CA GLN A 151 -5.44 1.90 -14.75
C GLN A 151 -4.73 3.25 -14.71
N LEU A 152 -5.47 4.36 -14.74
CA LEU A 152 -4.89 5.69 -14.62
C LEU A 152 -4.22 5.91 -13.26
N ILE A 153 -4.84 5.45 -12.16
CA ILE A 153 -4.25 5.53 -10.81
C ILE A 153 -2.98 4.67 -10.75
N LEU A 154 -3.05 3.43 -11.24
CA LEU A 154 -1.92 2.49 -11.21
C LEU A 154 -0.71 2.99 -12.03
N ARG A 155 -0.95 3.63 -13.18
CA ARG A 155 0.12 4.27 -13.97
C ARG A 155 0.76 5.47 -13.25
N ASN A 156 0.05 6.06 -12.30
CA ASN A 156 0.47 7.20 -11.50
C ASN A 156 0.78 6.79 -10.04
N SER A 157 1.04 5.51 -9.76
CA SER A 157 1.42 5.07 -8.41
C SER A 157 2.83 5.52 -8.03
N ASN A 158 3.71 5.74 -9.02
CA ASN A 158 5.00 6.37 -8.79
C ASN A 158 4.84 7.89 -8.65
N TYR A 159 4.77 8.35 -7.41
CA TYR A 159 4.55 9.75 -7.08
C TYR A 159 5.66 10.69 -7.61
N LYS A 160 6.89 10.20 -7.86
CA LYS A 160 8.01 11.03 -8.37
C LYS A 160 7.80 11.49 -9.80
N THR A 161 7.10 10.69 -10.60
CA THR A 161 6.77 11.00 -11.99
C THR A 161 5.33 11.49 -12.15
N ARG A 162 4.57 11.52 -11.05
CA ARG A 162 3.17 11.93 -11.05
C ARG A 162 3.07 13.45 -11.12
N ASN A 163 2.21 13.94 -12.02
CA ASN A 163 1.92 15.37 -12.13
C ASN A 163 0.71 15.79 -11.28
N LYS A 164 0.54 17.10 -11.11
CA LYS A 164 -0.55 17.70 -10.31
C LYS A 164 -1.96 17.27 -10.76
N GLN A 165 -2.17 17.08 -12.07
CA GLN A 165 -3.49 16.69 -12.58
C GLN A 165 -3.84 15.26 -12.15
N ALA A 166 -2.85 14.37 -12.12
CA ALA A 166 -3.02 13.02 -11.61
C ALA A 166 -3.29 13.01 -10.10
N ASP A 167 -2.63 13.87 -9.30
CA ASP A 167 -2.95 14.03 -7.87
C ASP A 167 -4.41 14.46 -7.66
N ILE A 168 -4.88 15.46 -8.42
CA ILE A 168 -6.28 15.91 -8.36
C ILE A 168 -7.22 14.76 -8.67
N PHE A 169 -6.98 14.04 -9.76
CA PHE A 169 -7.79 12.89 -10.16
C PHE A 169 -7.81 11.78 -9.10
N ILE A 170 -6.67 11.46 -8.48
CA ILE A 170 -6.59 10.44 -7.42
C ILE A 170 -7.40 10.89 -6.21
N ASN A 171 -7.30 12.16 -5.79
CA ASN A 171 -8.06 12.69 -4.66
C ASN A 171 -9.58 12.69 -4.94
N GLU A 172 -9.99 13.06 -6.15
CA GLU A 172 -11.38 12.95 -6.60
C GLU A 172 -11.88 11.51 -6.64
N PHE A 173 -11.04 10.57 -7.07
CA PHE A 173 -11.38 9.15 -7.01
C PHE A 173 -11.57 8.70 -5.56
N VAL A 174 -10.63 9.02 -4.68
CA VAL A 174 -10.65 8.63 -3.26
C VAL A 174 -11.88 9.18 -2.53
N SER A 175 -12.32 10.40 -2.85
CA SER A 175 -13.53 10.98 -2.26
C SER A 175 -14.83 10.32 -2.72
N GLN A 176 -14.80 9.62 -3.86
CA GLN A 176 -15.94 8.86 -4.41
C GLN A 176 -15.95 7.39 -3.98
N ILE A 177 -14.89 6.89 -3.34
CA ILE A 177 -14.83 5.51 -2.86
C ILE A 177 -15.91 5.30 -1.79
N LYS A 178 -16.64 4.19 -1.92
CA LYS A 178 -17.51 3.70 -0.87
C LYS A 178 -16.65 3.08 0.25
N TRP A 179 -16.39 3.85 1.29
CA TRP A 179 -15.70 3.39 2.49
C TRP A 179 -16.69 2.70 3.42
N GLU A 180 -16.41 1.44 3.76
CA GLU A 180 -17.13 0.67 4.76
C GLU A 180 -16.53 0.94 6.14
N LYS A 181 -17.39 1.13 7.15
CA LYS A 181 -16.99 1.38 8.54
C LYS A 181 -16.85 0.05 9.31
N LEU A 182 -15.82 -0.06 10.15
CA LEU A 182 -15.46 -1.25 10.94
C LEU A 182 -16.00 -1.28 12.39
#